data_AF-J3AGE8-F1
#
_entry.id   AF-J3AGE8-F1
#
_cell.length_a   1.000
_cell.length_b   1.000
_cell.length_c   1.000
_cell.angle_alpha   90.00
_cell.angle_beta   90.00
_cell.angle_gamma   90.00
#
_symmetry.space_group_name_H-M   'P 1'
#
loop_
_entity.id
_entity.type
_entity.pdbx_description
1 polymer ?
#
loop_
_entity_poly.entity_id
_entity_poly.type
_entity_poly.pdbx_seq_one_letter_code
_entity_poly.pdbx_strand_id
1 'polypeptide(L)'
;MDRAVTDFRLAKTAQPLAETLGAMDASAQLLLEQVREAKAKAERLEIALSLVVGVVANDPDLEEGLVLQRIAGQLRLCADLPELAAELVGCDAGRIDPAMLRAAAAIIGAAGKPEGGETVEASQTIH
;
A
#
# COMPACT_ATOMS: atom_id res chain seq x y z
N MET A 1 61.94 6.75 -11.95
CA MET A 1 60.73 5.92 -12.19
C MET A 1 60.16 6.34 -13.53
N ASP A 2 60.00 5.37 -14.42
CA ASP A 2 59.73 5.59 -15.84
C ASP A 2 58.25 5.95 -16.07
N ARG A 3 58.00 7.11 -16.70
CA ARG A 3 56.65 7.66 -16.93
C ARG A 3 55.76 6.66 -17.68
N ALA A 4 56.35 5.92 -18.62
CA ALA A 4 55.65 4.91 -19.41
C ALA A 4 55.07 3.75 -18.58
N VAL A 5 55.73 3.38 -17.48
CA VAL A 5 55.27 2.29 -16.59
C VAL A 5 54.07 2.74 -15.75
N THR A 6 54.04 4.02 -15.36
CA THR A 6 52.93 4.63 -14.62
C THR A 6 51.67 4.74 -15.50
N ASP A 7 51.83 5.18 -16.74
CA ASP A 7 50.72 5.31 -17.71
C ASP A 7 50.11 3.95 -18.09
N PHE A 8 50.94 2.92 -18.27
CA PHE A 8 50.48 1.57 -18.58
C PHE A 8 49.69 0.94 -17.42
N ARG A 9 50.11 1.17 -16.17
CA ARG A 9 49.38 0.68 -15.00
C ARG A 9 48.04 1.39 -14.81
N LEU A 10 48.00 2.70 -15.03
CA LEU A 10 46.76 3.49 -14.96
C LEU A 10 45.74 3.02 -16.01
N ALA A 11 46.19 2.82 -17.25
CA ALA A 11 45.35 2.31 -18.33
C ALA A 11 44.82 0.89 -18.04
N LYS A 12 45.66 0.01 -17.47
CA LYS A 12 45.29 -1.36 -17.11
C LYS A 12 44.25 -1.43 -15.98
N THR A 13 44.25 -0.47 -15.06
CA THR A 13 43.23 -0.38 -13.99
C THR A 13 41.97 0.39 -14.40
N ALA A 14 42.05 1.27 -15.40
CA ALA A 14 40.92 2.04 -15.88
C ALA A 14 39.89 1.17 -16.64
N GLN A 15 40.35 0.18 -17.40
CA GLN A 15 39.49 -0.73 -18.16
C GLN A 15 38.52 -1.55 -17.27
N PRO A 16 38.97 -2.32 -16.26
CA PRO A 16 38.06 -3.08 -15.40
C PRO A 16 37.18 -2.19 -14.53
N LEU A 17 37.65 -0.98 -14.17
CA LEU A 17 36.85 0.00 -13.44
C LEU A 17 35.70 0.54 -14.31
N ALA A 18 35.98 0.86 -15.57
CA ALA A 18 34.95 1.32 -16.52
C ALA A 18 33.92 0.23 -16.81
N GLU A 19 34.34 -1.03 -16.94
CA GLU A 19 33.44 -2.18 -17.10
C GLU A 19 32.55 -2.38 -15.86
N THR A 20 33.14 -2.28 -14.66
CA THR A 20 32.39 -2.40 -13.40
C THR A 20 31.38 -1.26 -13.24
N LEU A 21 31.78 -0.02 -13.54
CA LEU A 21 30.88 1.14 -13.51
C LEU A 21 29.75 1.01 -14.55
N GLY A 22 30.05 0.51 -15.75
CA GLY A 22 29.02 0.24 -16.76
C GLY A 22 28.03 -0.85 -16.32
N ALA A 23 28.51 -1.92 -15.68
CA ALA A 23 27.65 -2.95 -15.13
C ALA A 23 26.79 -2.44 -13.96
N MET A 24 27.35 -1.58 -13.10
CA MET A 24 26.61 -0.91 -12.03
C MET A 24 25.54 0.03 -12.57
N ASP A 25 25.85 0.83 -13.61
CA ASP A 25 24.89 1.73 -14.24
C ASP A 25 23.74 0.96 -14.90
N ALA A 26 24.06 -0.12 -15.62
CA ALA A 26 23.04 -1.00 -16.19
C ALA A 26 22.15 -1.64 -15.11
N SER A 27 22.74 -2.07 -13.99
CA SER A 27 21.99 -2.63 -12.85
C SER A 27 21.10 -1.58 -12.19
N ALA A 28 21.60 -0.35 -12.04
CA ALA A 28 20.83 0.77 -11.50
C ALA A 28 19.64 1.13 -12.41
N GLN A 29 19.82 1.12 -13.73
CA GLN A 29 18.74 1.34 -14.70
C GLN A 29 17.67 0.26 -14.61
N LEU A 30 18.05 -1.01 -14.48
CA LEU A 30 17.09 -2.11 -14.29
C LEU A 30 16.30 -1.97 -12.98
N LEU A 31 16.96 -1.61 -11.89
CA LEU A 31 16.29 -1.37 -10.60
C LEU A 31 15.31 -0.20 -10.69
N LEU A 32 15.68 0.89 -11.37
CA LEU A 32 14.79 2.04 -11.58
C LEU A 32 13.55 1.63 -12.38
N GLU A 33 13.71 0.80 -13.41
CA GLU A 33 12.59 0.32 -14.21
C GLU A 33 11.67 -0.61 -13.40
N GLN A 34 12.23 -1.52 -12.61
CA GLN A 34 11.46 -2.36 -11.70
C GLN A 34 10.66 -1.54 -10.68
N VAL A 35 11.26 -0.48 -10.13
CA VAL A 35 10.58 0.43 -9.19
C VAL A 35 9.44 1.18 -9.87
N ARG A 36 9.64 1.64 -11.12
CA ARG A 36 8.57 2.29 -11.89
C ARG A 36 7.41 1.34 -12.18
N GLU A 37 7.72 0.12 -12.59
CA GLU A 37 6.68 -0.89 -12.85
C GLU A 37 5.92 -1.25 -11.57
N ALA A 38 6.63 -1.43 -10.46
CA ALA A 38 6.02 -1.69 -9.15
C ALA A 38 5.11 -0.52 -8.72
N LYS A 39 5.55 0.73 -8.91
CA LYS A 39 4.74 1.92 -8.63
C LYS A 39 3.47 1.95 -9.49
N ALA A 40 3.58 1.71 -10.80
CA ALA A 40 2.43 1.71 -11.70
C ALA A 40 1.42 0.59 -11.34
N LYS A 41 1.89 -0.57 -10.88
CA LYS A 41 1.01 -1.64 -10.36
C LYS A 41 0.32 -1.23 -9.07
N ALA A 42 1.03 -0.59 -8.14
CA ALA A 42 0.45 -0.09 -6.90
C ALA A 42 -0.64 0.96 -7.16
N GLU A 43 -0.39 1.92 -8.06
CA GLU A 43 -1.38 2.92 -8.47
C GLU A 43 -2.64 2.29 -9.07
N ARG A 44 -2.51 1.24 -9.89
CA ARG A 44 -3.67 0.51 -10.43
C ARG A 44 -4.47 -0.20 -9.34
N LEU A 45 -3.80 -0.80 -8.36
CA LEU A 45 -4.45 -1.44 -7.22
C LEU A 45 -5.19 -0.43 -6.36
N GLU A 46 -4.60 0.75 -6.14
CA GLU A 46 -5.23 1.85 -5.40
C GLU A 46 -6.54 2.30 -6.08
N ILE A 47 -6.50 2.52 -7.40
CA ILE A 47 -7.68 2.91 -8.18
C ILE A 47 -8.75 1.82 -8.11
N ALA A 48 -8.38 0.55 -8.27
CA ALA A 48 -9.31 -0.57 -8.20
C ALA A 48 -9.95 -0.69 -6.81
N LEU A 49 -9.16 -0.57 -5.74
CA LEU A 49 -9.68 -0.62 -4.37
C LEU A 49 -10.62 0.56 -4.10
N SER A 50 -10.25 1.76 -4.55
CA SER A 50 -11.10 2.96 -4.39
C SER A 50 -12.44 2.79 -5.09
N LEU A 51 -12.44 2.24 -6.31
CA LEU A 51 -13.67 1.92 -7.05
C LEU A 51 -14.53 0.89 -6.30
N VAL A 52 -13.95 -0.21 -5.84
CA VAL A 52 -14.68 -1.27 -5.13
C VAL A 52 -15.26 -0.75 -3.82
N VAL A 53 -14.48 0.00 -3.04
CA VAL A 53 -14.96 0.63 -1.80
C VAL A 53 -16.11 1.58 -2.10
N GLY A 54 -15.99 2.39 -3.16
CA GLY A 54 -17.06 3.27 -3.62
C GLY A 54 -18.33 2.51 -3.97
N VAL A 55 -18.23 1.44 -4.77
CA VAL A 55 -19.40 0.62 -5.14
C VAL A 55 -20.06 0.00 -3.90
N VAL A 56 -19.28 -0.58 -3.00
CA VAL A 56 -19.81 -1.26 -1.80
C VAL A 56 -20.40 -0.26 -0.79
N ALA A 57 -19.78 0.91 -0.62
CA ALA A 57 -20.26 1.94 0.30
C ALA A 57 -21.55 2.62 -0.16
N ASN A 58 -21.82 2.64 -1.46
CA ASN A 58 -22.99 3.30 -2.04
C ASN A 58 -24.02 2.30 -2.57
N ASP A 59 -23.91 1.03 -2.19
CA ASP A 59 -24.89 0.00 -2.55
C ASP A 59 -26.12 0.13 -1.64
N PRO A 60 -27.29 0.51 -2.17
CA PRO A 60 -28.50 0.74 -1.37
C PRO A 60 -29.00 -0.54 -0.68
N ASP A 61 -28.66 -1.72 -1.19
CA ASP A 61 -29.02 -2.99 -0.54
C ASP A 61 -28.14 -3.27 0.70
N LEU A 62 -27.06 -2.50 0.89
CA LEU A 62 -26.09 -2.64 1.98
C LEU A 62 -26.04 -1.45 2.95
N GLU A 63 -26.68 -0.31 2.66
CA GLU A 63 -26.58 0.97 3.41
C GLU A 63 -26.83 0.88 4.93
N GLU A 64 -27.55 -0.14 5.42
CA GLU A 64 -27.77 -0.35 6.87
C GLU A 64 -27.30 -1.74 7.34
N GLY A 65 -26.49 -2.40 6.52
CA GLY A 65 -26.09 -3.78 6.72
C GLY A 65 -25.00 -3.94 7.77
N LEU A 66 -25.23 -4.85 8.73
CA LEU A 66 -24.18 -5.46 9.55
C LEU A 66 -23.03 -6.04 8.69
N VAL A 67 -23.31 -6.32 7.41
CA VAL A 67 -22.34 -6.73 6.39
C VAL A 67 -21.26 -5.67 6.15
N LEU A 68 -21.62 -4.39 6.01
CA LEU A 68 -20.64 -3.31 5.82
C LEU A 68 -19.76 -3.16 7.06
N GLN A 69 -20.33 -3.21 8.26
CA GLN A 69 -19.55 -3.20 9.50
C GLN A 69 -18.59 -4.39 9.59
N ARG A 70 -19.03 -5.58 9.17
CA ARG A 70 -18.18 -6.77 9.11
C ARG A 70 -17.02 -6.59 8.13
N ILE A 71 -17.29 -6.10 6.90
CA ILE A 71 -16.26 -5.86 5.89
C ILE A 71 -15.25 -4.83 6.39
N ALA A 72 -15.72 -3.73 6.99
CA ALA A 72 -14.86 -2.73 7.63
C ALA A 72 -13.97 -3.34 8.73
N GLY A 73 -14.53 -4.24 9.55
CA GLY A 73 -13.78 -4.98 10.56
C GLY A 73 -12.69 -5.88 9.96
N GLN A 74 -13.00 -6.60 8.88
CA GLN A 74 -12.05 -7.46 8.18
C GLN A 74 -10.90 -6.66 7.55
N LEU A 75 -11.18 -5.50 6.95
CA LEU A 75 -10.17 -4.60 6.40
C LEU A 75 -9.24 -4.01 7.48
N ARG A 76 -9.80 -3.66 8.65
CA ARG A 76 -9.00 -3.25 9.81
C ARG A 76 -8.12 -4.38 10.34
N LEU A 77 -8.68 -5.59 10.48
CA LEU A 77 -7.93 -6.77 10.90
C LEU A 77 -6.75 -7.06 9.95
N CYS A 78 -6.99 -6.96 8.64
CA CYS A 78 -5.97 -7.03 7.60
C CYS A 78 -4.83 -6.01 7.78
N ALA A 79 -5.16 -4.78 8.16
CA ALA A 79 -4.18 -3.71 8.32
C ALA A 79 -3.38 -3.80 9.62
N ASP A 80 -3.99 -4.30 10.68
CA ASP A 80 -3.43 -4.24 12.03
C ASP A 80 -2.82 -5.58 12.49
N LEU A 81 -3.35 -6.71 12.01
CA LEU A 81 -2.89 -8.07 12.32
C LEU A 81 -2.80 -8.93 11.04
N PRO A 82 -1.92 -8.57 10.09
CA PRO A 82 -1.88 -9.15 8.76
C PRO A 82 -1.64 -10.67 8.73
N GLU A 83 -0.76 -11.19 9.58
CA GLU A 83 -0.43 -12.62 9.62
C GLU A 83 -1.63 -13.46 10.05
N LEU A 84 -2.38 -12.98 11.05
CA LEU A 84 -3.60 -13.63 11.52
C LEU A 84 -4.74 -13.49 10.49
N ALA A 85 -4.85 -12.33 9.85
CA ALA A 85 -5.84 -12.07 8.83
C ALA A 85 -5.63 -12.93 7.56
N ALA A 86 -4.39 -13.25 7.22
CA ALA A 86 -4.07 -14.12 6.09
C ALA A 86 -4.74 -15.50 6.23
N GLU A 87 -4.70 -16.09 7.44
CA GLU A 87 -5.30 -17.40 7.71
C GLU A 87 -6.84 -17.34 7.80
N LEU A 88 -7.40 -16.26 8.36
CA LEU A 88 -8.83 -16.17 8.67
C LEU A 88 -9.69 -15.61 7.54
N VAL A 89 -9.16 -14.68 6.76
CA VAL A 89 -9.90 -13.91 5.74
C VAL A 89 -9.19 -13.85 4.39
N GLY A 90 -8.03 -14.50 4.25
CA GLY A 90 -7.29 -14.56 2.97
C GLY A 90 -6.60 -13.25 2.63
N CYS A 91 -6.19 -12.48 3.64
CA CYS A 91 -5.49 -11.23 3.44
C CYS A 91 -4.05 -11.43 2.99
N ASP A 92 -3.64 -10.83 1.85
CA ASP A 92 -2.23 -10.80 1.45
C ASP A 92 -1.63 -9.43 1.80
N ALA A 93 -1.12 -9.33 3.02
CA ALA A 93 -0.61 -8.11 3.63
C ALA A 93 0.60 -7.49 2.93
N GLY A 94 1.32 -8.27 2.10
CA GLY A 94 2.45 -7.76 1.32
C GLY A 94 2.02 -6.98 0.07
N ARG A 95 0.74 -7.03 -0.31
CA ARG A 95 0.26 -6.48 -1.59
C ARG A 95 -0.41 -5.12 -1.50
N ILE A 96 -0.94 -4.75 -0.34
CA ILE A 96 -1.73 -3.52 -0.17
C ILE A 96 -1.20 -2.75 1.03
N ASP A 97 -1.06 -1.43 0.85
CA ASP A 97 -0.64 -0.54 1.93
C ASP A 97 -1.63 -0.60 3.11
N PRO A 98 -1.17 -0.87 4.35
CA PRO A 98 -2.02 -0.87 5.54
C PRO A 98 -2.80 0.44 5.76
N ALA A 99 -2.24 1.59 5.39
CA ALA A 99 -2.94 2.88 5.49
C ALA A 99 -4.17 2.92 4.56
N MET A 100 -4.05 2.34 3.37
CA MET A 100 -5.14 2.26 2.40
C MET A 100 -6.25 1.31 2.89
N LEU A 101 -5.88 0.18 3.48
CA LEU A 101 -6.83 -0.74 4.12
C LEU A 101 -7.60 -0.09 5.28
N ARG A 102 -6.91 0.70 6.13
CA ARG A 102 -7.57 1.48 7.20
C ARG A 102 -8.51 2.55 6.64
N ALA A 103 -8.10 3.26 5.60
CA ALA A 103 -8.93 4.26 4.95
C ALA A 103 -10.20 3.63 4.36
N ALA A 104 -10.06 2.52 3.63
CA ALA A 104 -11.19 1.74 3.12
C ALA A 104 -12.13 1.27 4.24
N ALA A 105 -11.57 0.75 5.34
CA ALA A 105 -12.35 0.32 6.50
C ALA A 105 -13.11 1.48 7.19
N ALA A 106 -12.58 2.70 7.14
CA ALA A 106 -13.26 3.88 7.67
C ALA A 106 -14.45 4.29 6.78
N ILE A 107 -14.25 4.31 5.46
CA ILE A 107 -15.30 4.64 4.48
C ILE A 107 -16.45 3.64 4.55
N ILE A 108 -16.14 2.34 4.42
CA ILE A 108 -17.15 1.27 4.49
C ILE A 108 -17.86 1.27 5.85
N GLY A 109 -17.11 1.47 6.95
CA GLY A 109 -17.69 1.48 8.29
C GLY A 109 -18.57 2.70 8.56
N ALA A 110 -18.33 3.82 7.87
CA ALA A 110 -19.19 5.00 7.93
C ALA A 110 -20.48 4.79 7.13
N ALA A 111 -20.39 4.15 5.96
CA ALA A 111 -21.56 3.81 5.14
C ALA A 111 -22.53 2.85 5.85
N GLY A 112 -22.01 1.85 6.56
CA GLY A 112 -22.85 0.87 7.27
C GLY A 112 -23.33 1.29 8.65
N LYS A 113 -23.25 2.56 9.04
CA LYS A 113 -23.80 3.02 10.33
C LYS A 113 -25.29 3.31 10.14
N PRO A 114 -26.19 2.71 10.93
CA PRO A 114 -27.60 3.09 10.88
C PRO A 114 -27.75 4.58 11.25
N GLU A 115 -28.62 5.29 10.53
CA GLU A 115 -29.01 6.67 10.88
C GLU A 115 -29.73 6.67 12.25
N GLY A 116 -28.98 6.74 13.34
CA GLY A 116 -29.52 6.65 14.69
C GLY A 116 -28.50 6.92 15.80
N GLY A 117 -27.38 7.56 15.46
CA GLY A 117 -26.39 8.04 16.41
C GLY A 117 -26.50 9.55 16.65
N GLU A 118 -27.71 10.12 16.61
CA GLU A 118 -27.91 11.41 17.26
C GLU A 118 -27.59 11.24 18.74
N THR A 119 -26.68 12.10 19.20
CA THR A 119 -26.32 12.29 20.60
C THR A 119 -27.56 12.21 21.49
N VAL A 120 -27.64 11.16 22.31
CA VAL A 120 -28.55 11.10 23.46
C VAL A 120 -28.32 12.38 24.26
N GLU A 121 -29.31 13.26 24.23
CA GLU A 121 -29.34 14.51 24.97
C GLU A 121 -28.89 14.24 26.41
N ALA A 122 -27.93 15.04 26.87
CA ALA A 122 -27.60 15.15 28.27
C ALA A 122 -28.88 15.53 29.01
N SER A 123 -29.51 14.54 29.64
CA SER A 123 -30.63 14.71 30.56
C SER A 123 -30.15 15.61 31.70
N GLN A 124 -30.38 16.92 31.55
CA GLN A 124 -30.26 17.88 32.64
C GLN A 124 -31.38 17.56 33.62
N THR A 125 -31.02 16.79 34.65
CA THR A 125 -31.90 16.50 35.76
C THR A 125 -32.09 17.78 36.55
N ILE A 126 -33.32 18.27 36.55
CA ILE A 126 -33.80 19.41 37.34
C ILE A 126 -33.69 19.07 38.82
N HIS A 127 -33.03 19.93 39.60
CA HIS A 127 -33.19 20.05 41.05
C HIS A 127 -33.46 21.50 41.42
#